data_AF-A0A161MLC3-F1
#
_entry.id   AF-A0A161MLC3-F1
#
_cell.length_a   1.000
_cell.length_b   1.000
_cell.length_c   1.000
_cell.angle_alpha   90.00
_cell.angle_beta   90.00
_cell.angle_gamma   90.00
#
_symmetry.space_group_name_H-M   'P 1'
#
loop_
_entity.id
_entity.type
_entity.pdbx_description
1 polymer ?
#
loop_
_entity_poly.entity_id
_entity_poly.type
_entity_poly.pdbx_seq_one_letter_code
_entity_poly.pdbx_strand_id
1 'polypeptide(L)'
;MQEEVKKAVASCKNELNITDELTYDKHFKEPVTQELKCFWKCYGEKLGLIVDKKVNWDQVVSTNEKLYNKNEETKKLALKATYTCKNSVPEVPDLCEYSFDLSKCMYTEIDKNRVQCGQDEK
;
A
#
# COMPACT_ATOMS: atom_id res chain seq x y z
N MET A 1 -4.97 13.97 -5.38
CA MET A 1 -4.26 12.77 -4.90
C MET A 1 -3.90 12.82 -3.41
N GLN A 2 -2.95 13.64 -2.95
CA GLN A 2 -2.57 13.67 -1.52
C GLN A 2 -3.77 13.88 -0.57
N GLU A 3 -4.70 14.77 -0.90
CA GLU A 3 -5.92 15.00 -0.11
C GLU A 3 -6.94 13.86 -0.19
N GLU A 4 -7.00 13.12 -1.31
CA GLU A 4 -7.88 11.95 -1.45
C GLU A 4 -7.38 10.78 -0.60
N VAL A 5 -6.05 10.58 -0.58
CA VAL A 5 -5.38 9.62 0.31
C VAL A 5 -5.69 9.92 1.77
N LYS A 6 -5.54 11.17 2.22
CA LYS A 6 -5.88 11.56 3.61
C LYS A 6 -7.34 11.28 3.95
N LYS A 7 -8.27 11.62 3.05
CA LYS A 7 -9.71 11.35 3.24
C LYS A 7 -9.99 9.85 3.32
N ALA A 8 -9.39 9.05 2.43
CA ALA A 8 -9.53 7.60 2.43
C ALA A 8 -9.04 6.99 3.76
N VAL A 9 -7.85 7.40 4.21
CA VAL A 9 -7.28 6.97 5.50
C VAL A 9 -8.22 7.31 6.66
N ALA A 10 -8.69 8.56 6.75
CA ALA A 10 -9.59 8.98 7.82
C ALA A 10 -10.93 8.23 7.80
N SER A 11 -11.52 8.04 6.61
CA SER A 11 -12.77 7.28 6.43
C SER A 11 -12.61 5.84 6.90
N CYS A 12 -11.55 5.16 6.47
CA CYS A 12 -11.32 3.76 6.78
C CYS A 12 -10.99 3.53 8.26
N LYS A 13 -10.24 4.46 8.89
CA LYS A 13 -10.01 4.43 10.33
C LYS A 13 -11.34 4.49 11.10
N ASN A 14 -12.20 5.42 10.72
CA ASN A 14 -13.50 5.61 11.35
C ASN A 14 -14.43 4.39 11.14
N GLU A 15 -14.52 3.87 9.90
CA GLU A 15 -15.38 2.73 9.57
C GLU A 15 -14.97 1.44 10.28
N LEU A 16 -13.67 1.25 10.53
CA LEU A 16 -13.12 0.06 11.17
C LEU A 16 -12.82 0.25 12.65
N ASN A 17 -13.16 1.41 13.23
CA ASN A 17 -12.86 1.78 14.62
C ASN A 17 -11.38 1.61 14.99
N ILE A 18 -10.48 1.95 14.06
CA ILE A 18 -9.03 1.85 14.25
C ILE A 18 -8.54 3.12 14.94
N THR A 19 -7.96 2.98 16.13
CA THR A 19 -7.27 4.08 16.82
C THR A 19 -5.94 4.41 16.11
N ASP A 20 -5.47 5.66 16.25
CA ASP A 20 -4.26 6.11 15.53
C ASP A 20 -3.01 5.26 15.82
N GLU A 21 -2.93 4.61 16.98
CA GLU A 21 -1.82 3.73 17.38
C GLU A 21 -1.70 2.45 16.53
N LEU A 22 -2.79 1.96 15.94
CA LEU A 22 -2.77 0.78 15.07
C LEU A 22 -2.22 1.08 13.67
N THR A 23 -2.03 2.36 13.34
CA THR A 23 -1.66 2.76 12.00
C THR A 23 -0.17 3.04 11.85
N TYR A 24 0.44 2.28 10.94
CA TYR A 24 1.77 2.48 10.41
C TYR A 24 2.94 2.09 11.32
N ASP A 25 2.93 0.88 11.89
CA ASP A 25 4.23 0.23 11.89
C ASP A 25 4.60 -0.08 10.45
N LYS A 26 5.48 0.76 9.90
CA LYS A 26 6.13 0.60 8.58
C LYS A 26 6.77 -0.78 8.39
N HIS A 27 7.01 -1.51 9.48
CA HIS A 27 7.55 -2.87 9.46
C HIS A 27 6.55 -3.98 9.81
N PHE A 28 5.27 -3.66 10.09
CA PHE A 28 4.25 -4.65 10.45
C PHE A 28 4.65 -5.57 11.62
N LYS A 29 5.38 -5.06 12.64
CA LYS A 29 5.95 -5.82 13.77
C LYS A 29 5.02 -6.00 14.98
N GLU A 30 3.95 -5.23 15.07
CA GLU A 30 2.94 -5.34 16.14
C GLU A 30 1.76 -6.23 15.71
N PRO A 31 0.97 -6.81 16.63
CA PRO A 31 0.01 -7.85 16.29
C PRO A 31 -0.93 -7.38 15.18
N VAL A 32 -0.87 -8.10 14.06
CA VAL A 32 -1.68 -7.80 12.88
C VAL A 32 -3.13 -8.19 13.18
N THR A 33 -3.95 -7.20 13.51
CA THR A 33 -5.38 -7.41 13.76
C THR A 33 -6.17 -7.51 12.46
N GLN A 34 -7.37 -8.08 12.53
CA GLN A 34 -8.24 -8.20 11.35
C GLN A 34 -8.64 -6.82 10.80
N GLU A 35 -8.85 -5.84 11.69
CA GLU A 35 -9.17 -4.47 11.33
C GLU A 35 -8.03 -3.83 10.53
N LEU A 36 -6.77 -4.05 10.93
CA LEU A 36 -5.61 -3.56 10.19
C LEU A 36 -5.51 -4.20 8.79
N LYS A 37 -5.85 -5.48 8.65
CA LYS A 37 -5.89 -6.13 7.33
C LYS A 37 -6.98 -5.52 6.46
N CYS A 38 -8.18 -5.37 7.02
CA CYS A 38 -9.32 -4.77 6.31
C CYS A 38 -9.16 -3.28 6.04
N PHE A 39 -8.28 -2.57 6.77
CA PHE A 39 -7.94 -1.19 6.48
C PHE A 39 -7.36 -1.02 5.07
N TRP A 40 -6.44 -1.90 4.66
CA TRP A 40 -5.85 -1.84 3.32
C TRP A 40 -6.85 -2.14 2.21
N LYS A 41 -7.79 -3.05 2.47
CA LYS A 41 -8.94 -3.28 1.59
C LYS A 41 -9.78 -2.01 1.46
N CYS A 42 -10.22 -1.44 2.58
CA CYS A 42 -11.04 -0.22 2.57
C CYS A 42 -10.32 0.92 1.85
N TYR A 43 -9.03 1.11 2.14
CA TYR A 43 -8.20 2.12 1.48
C TYR A 43 -8.17 1.91 -0.04
N GLY A 44 -7.96 0.68 -0.49
CA GLY A 44 -7.99 0.31 -1.89
C GLY A 44 -9.34 0.58 -2.55
N GLU A 45 -10.45 0.25 -1.89
CA GLU A 45 -11.81 0.51 -2.39
C GLU A 45 -12.10 2.01 -2.51
N LYS A 46 -11.76 2.82 -1.49
CA LYS A 46 -12.00 4.28 -1.49
C LYS A 46 -11.22 5.01 -2.58
N LEU A 47 -10.05 4.50 -2.96
CA LEU A 47 -9.21 5.07 -4.01
C LEU A 47 -9.44 4.45 -5.40
N GLY A 48 -10.40 3.52 -5.51
CA GLY A 48 -10.67 2.80 -6.76
C GLY A 48 -9.55 1.84 -7.20
N LEU A 49 -8.63 1.52 -6.29
CA LEU A 49 -7.58 0.51 -6.51
C LEU A 49 -8.15 -0.90 -6.44
N ILE A 50 -9.28 -1.08 -5.75
CA ILE A 50 -10.04 -2.32 -5.69
C ILE A 50 -11.42 -2.02 -6.23
N VAL A 51 -11.79 -2.68 -7.32
CA VAL A 51 -13.10 -2.56 -7.99
C VAL A 51 -13.60 -3.97 -8.29
N ASP A 52 -14.89 -4.23 -8.06
CA ASP A 52 -15.50 -5.54 -8.29
C ASP A 52 -14.72 -6.70 -7.64
N LYS A 53 -14.25 -6.47 -6.41
CA LYS A 53 -13.46 -7.43 -5.62
C LYS A 53 -12.12 -7.83 -6.24
N LYS A 54 -11.56 -6.99 -7.12
CA LYS A 54 -10.27 -7.21 -7.76
C LYS A 54 -9.40 -5.97 -7.72
N VAL A 55 -8.10 -6.17 -7.69
CA VAL A 55 -7.15 -5.05 -7.78
C VAL A 55 -7.11 -4.52 -9.22
N ASN A 56 -7.38 -3.23 -9.37
CA ASN A 56 -7.20 -2.50 -10.61
C ASN A 56 -5.75 -2.00 -10.70
N TRP A 57 -4.87 -2.83 -11.27
CA TRP A 57 -3.45 -2.55 -11.36
C TRP A 57 -3.10 -1.29 -12.15
N ASP A 58 -3.87 -0.96 -13.19
CA ASP A 58 -3.67 0.25 -13.98
C ASP A 58 -3.95 1.49 -13.12
N GLN A 59 -5.02 1.43 -12.30
CA GLN A 59 -5.33 2.48 -11.34
C GLN A 59 -4.28 2.58 -10.23
N VAL A 60 -3.70 1.46 -9.76
CA VAL A 60 -2.58 1.46 -8.80
C VAL A 60 -1.38 2.19 -9.38
N VAL A 61 -0.98 1.88 -10.62
CA VAL A 61 0.13 2.54 -11.31
C VAL A 61 -0.14 4.04 -11.47
N SER A 62 -1.30 4.42 -12.01
CA SER A 62 -1.67 5.84 -12.18
C SER A 62 -1.74 6.59 -10.85
N THR A 63 -2.19 5.93 -9.78
CA THR A 63 -2.23 6.52 -8.44
C THR A 63 -0.82 6.77 -7.91
N ASN A 64 0.10 5.81 -8.04
CA ASN A 64 1.50 5.98 -7.64
C ASN A 64 2.20 7.09 -8.43
N GLU A 65 1.98 7.17 -9.75
CA GLU A 65 2.51 8.26 -10.57
C GLU A 65 2.03 9.63 -10.10
N LYS A 66 0.74 9.77 -9.81
CA LYS A 66 0.14 11.01 -9.32
C LYS A 66 0.57 11.37 -7.91
N LEU A 67 0.72 10.37 -7.03
CA LEU A 67 1.06 10.58 -5.63
C LEU A 67 2.51 11.03 -5.45
N TYR A 68 3.42 10.46 -6.24
CA TYR A 68 4.86 10.69 -6.17
C TYR A 68 5.40 11.54 -7.33
N ASN A 69 4.55 12.27 -8.05
CA ASN A 69 4.94 13.08 -9.20
C ASN A 69 6.02 14.14 -8.92
N LYS A 70 6.19 14.56 -7.65
CA LYS A 70 7.20 15.52 -7.21
C LYS A 70 8.53 14.88 -6.77
N ASN A 71 8.61 13.55 -6.68
CA ASN A 71 9.81 12.83 -6.26
C ASN A 71 10.02 11.61 -7.17
N GLU A 72 10.86 11.80 -8.19
CA GLU A 72 11.10 10.79 -9.24
C GLU A 72 11.68 9.49 -8.70
N GLU A 73 12.57 9.56 -7.71
CA GLU A 73 13.17 8.39 -7.07
C GLU A 73 12.10 7.57 -6.33
N THR A 74 11.31 8.23 -5.49
CA THR A 74 10.21 7.57 -4.76
C THR A 74 9.18 6.99 -5.72
N LYS A 75 8.87 7.70 -6.81
CA LYS A 75 7.97 7.21 -7.87
C LYS A 75 8.51 5.92 -8.50
N LYS A 76 9.79 5.89 -8.88
CA LYS A 76 10.43 4.68 -9.45
C LYS A 76 10.39 3.50 -8.47
N LEU A 77 10.69 3.75 -7.19
CA LEU A 77 10.63 2.72 -6.14
C LEU A 77 9.21 2.16 -5.97
N ALA A 78 8.20 3.04 -5.89
CA ALA A 78 6.80 2.64 -5.75
C ALA A 78 6.30 1.84 -6.97
N LEU A 79 6.68 2.24 -8.18
CA LEU A 79 6.35 1.51 -9.40
C LEU A 79 7.04 0.14 -9.45
N LYS A 80 8.33 0.07 -9.12
CA LYS A 80 9.07 -1.20 -9.04
C LYS A 80 8.41 -2.15 -8.04
N ALA A 81 8.11 -1.67 -6.83
CA ALA A 81 7.43 -2.43 -5.80
C ALA A 81 6.04 -2.92 -6.28
N THR A 82 5.28 -2.07 -6.98
CA THR A 82 3.99 -2.45 -7.57
C THR A 82 4.13 -3.65 -8.51
N TYR A 83 5.07 -3.59 -9.46
CA TYR A 83 5.28 -4.68 -10.42
C TYR A 83 5.82 -5.96 -9.75
N THR A 84 6.72 -5.85 -8.79
CA THR A 84 7.20 -7.02 -8.03
C THR A 84 6.06 -7.69 -7.28
N CYS A 85 5.30 -6.92 -6.50
CA CYS A 85 4.27 -7.46 -5.62
C CYS A 85 3.06 -8.01 -6.38
N LYS A 86 2.69 -7.39 -7.52
CA LYS A 86 1.69 -7.93 -8.44
C LYS A 86 1.96 -9.39 -8.83
N ASN A 87 3.24 -9.74 -9.05
CA ASN A 87 3.62 -11.07 -9.53
C ASN A 87 4.00 -12.04 -8.40
N SER A 88 4.28 -11.53 -7.20
CA SER A 88 4.85 -12.33 -6.11
C SER A 88 3.85 -12.64 -5.00
N VAL A 89 2.81 -11.82 -4.83
CA VAL A 89 1.77 -12.03 -3.81
C VAL A 89 0.64 -12.85 -4.44
N PRO A 90 0.36 -14.07 -3.94
CA PRO A 90 -0.73 -14.88 -4.46
C PRO A 90 -2.08 -14.23 -4.16
N GLU A 91 -2.98 -14.26 -5.13
CA GLU A 91 -4.38 -13.87 -4.92
C GLU A 91 -5.06 -14.87 -3.96
N VAL A 92 -5.72 -14.36 -2.93
CA VAL A 92 -6.51 -15.15 -1.98
C VAL A 92 -7.95 -14.62 -1.90
N PRO A 93 -8.95 -15.47 -1.58
CA PRO A 93 -10.36 -15.05 -1.56
C PRO A 93 -10.69 -13.95 -0.54
N ASP A 94 -9.98 -13.92 0.59
CA ASP A 94 -10.14 -12.89 1.60
C ASP A 94 -9.41 -11.61 1.15
N LEU A 95 -10.18 -10.59 0.77
CA LEU A 95 -9.62 -9.32 0.30
C LEU A 95 -8.94 -8.53 1.40
N CYS A 96 -9.27 -8.72 2.68
CA CYS A 96 -8.53 -8.09 3.77
C CYS A 96 -7.12 -8.69 3.86
N GLU A 97 -7.01 -10.03 3.84
CA GLU A 97 -5.72 -10.72 3.81
C GLU A 97 -4.92 -10.35 2.55
N TYR A 98 -5.55 -10.43 1.38
CA TYR A 98 -4.87 -10.12 0.12
C TYR A 98 -4.36 -8.68 0.07
N SER A 99 -5.19 -7.72 0.47
CA SER A 99 -4.80 -6.29 0.47
C SER A 99 -3.71 -6.01 1.49
N PHE A 100 -3.73 -6.70 2.62
CA PHE A 100 -2.68 -6.63 3.64
C PHE A 100 -1.35 -7.16 3.10
N ASP A 101 -1.33 -8.36 2.52
CA ASP A 101 -0.12 -8.98 1.99
C ASP A 101 0.47 -8.18 0.84
N LEU A 102 -0.38 -7.63 -0.04
CA LEU A 102 0.05 -6.70 -1.08
C LEU A 102 0.71 -5.45 -0.52
N SER A 103 0.07 -4.81 0.46
CA SER A 103 0.59 -3.60 1.08
C SER A 103 1.92 -3.88 1.78
N LYS A 104 1.98 -4.97 2.55
CA LYS A 104 3.21 -5.44 3.21
C LYS A 104 4.34 -5.68 2.22
N CYS A 105 4.06 -6.34 1.11
CA CYS A 105 5.03 -6.54 0.04
C CYS A 105 5.53 -5.19 -0.49
N MET A 106 4.64 -4.26 -0.81
CA MET A 106 5.02 -2.96 -1.39
C MET A 106 5.93 -2.15 -0.46
N TYR A 107 5.58 -2.05 0.83
CA TYR A 107 6.43 -1.38 1.82
C TYR A 107 7.79 -2.07 1.97
N THR A 108 7.80 -3.40 2.04
CA THR A 108 9.03 -4.19 2.15
C THR A 108 9.95 -3.98 0.94
N GLU A 109 9.40 -3.98 -0.27
CA GLU A 109 10.17 -3.74 -1.50
C GLU A 109 10.69 -2.30 -1.56
N ILE A 110 9.89 -1.30 -1.19
CA ILE A 110 10.36 0.09 -1.13
C ILE A 110 11.52 0.22 -0.14
N ASP A 111 11.41 -0.36 1.06
CA ASP A 111 12.46 -0.27 2.07
C ASP A 111 13.75 -1.01 1.67
N LYS A 112 13.65 -2.21 1.09
CA LYS A 112 14.83 -2.92 0.52
C LYS A 112 15.54 -2.08 -0.55
N ASN A 113 14.77 -1.48 -1.45
CA ASN A 113 15.34 -0.74 -2.58
C ASN A 113 15.86 0.65 -2.16
N ARG A 114 15.34 1.24 -1.07
CA ARG A 114 15.95 2.43 -0.43
C ARG A 114 17.34 2.13 0.12
N VAL A 115 17.52 0.95 0.74
CA VAL A 115 18.84 0.50 1.22
C VAL A 115 19.79 0.25 0.04
N GLN A 116 19.26 -0.26 -1.09
CA GLN A 116 20.07 -0.56 -2.27
C GLN A 116 20.52 0.69 -3.06
N CYS A 117 19.72 1.77 -3.13
CA CYS A 117 20.15 3.05 -3.72
C CYS A 117 21.14 3.85 -2.86
N GLY A 118 21.33 3.47 -1.59
CA GLY A 118 22.31 4.10 -0.69
C GLY A 118 23.68 3.41 -0.63
N GLN A 119 23.93 2.39 -1.47
CA GLN A 119 25.20 1.63 -1.47
C GLN A 119 26.10 1.88 -2.69
N ASP A 120 25.80 2.91 -3.49
CA ASP A 120 26.64 3.32 -4.63
C ASP A 120 27.57 4.51 -4.31
N GLU A 121 28.07 4.62 -3.09
CA GLU A 121 29.25 5.45 -2.78
C GLU A 121 30.38 4.58 -2.21
N LYS A 122 31.26 4.13 -3.11
CA LYS A 122 32.64 3.75 -2.81
C LYS A 122 33.58 4.88 -3.24
#